data_AF-W1WLX6-F1
#
_entry.id   AF-W1WLX6-F1
#
_cell.length_a   1.000
_cell.length_b   1.000
_cell.length_c   1.000
_cell.angle_alpha   90.00
_cell.angle_beta   90.00
_cell.angle_gamma   90.00
#
_symmetry.space_group_name_H-M   'P 1'
#
loop_
_entity.id
_entity.type
_entity.pdbx_description
1 polymer ?
#
loop_
_entity_poly.entity_id
_entity_poly.type
_entity_poly.pdbx_seq_one_letter_code
_entity_poly.pdbx_strand_id
1 'polypeptide(L)'
;MNVYCDDGSTTIKLAWNDNGKICKSLSQNSFRHGWKVDGLGIRQTFNYELDGKKYTYDEVSNQSILTTHIEYQYTDVNLLAVHHALLNSGLAPQPVSLTVTLPISEFYTKECQKNELNIQRKIENLMRPIRLNKGDVFTIEHVDVMPESLPAVFSRLVV
;
A
#
# COMPACT_ATOMS: atom_id res chain seq x y z
N MET A 1 4.26 -12.89 -8.23
CA MET A 1 2.78 -12.77 -8.36
C MET A 1 2.41 -11.32 -8.70
N ASN A 2 1.44 -11.07 -9.59
CA ASN A 2 1.01 -9.72 -9.94
C ASN A 2 -0.17 -9.28 -9.07
N VAL A 3 -0.03 -8.15 -8.37
CA VAL A 3 -1.09 -7.59 -7.52
C VAL A 3 -1.36 -6.14 -7.91
N TYR A 4 -2.62 -5.82 -8.17
CA TYR A 4 -3.09 -4.48 -8.44
C TYR A 4 -3.57 -3.85 -7.14
N CYS A 5 -3.07 -2.66 -6.82
CA CYS A 5 -3.24 -2.04 -5.53
C CYS A 5 -3.66 -0.57 -5.69
N ASP A 6 -4.95 -0.27 -5.48
CA ASP A 6 -5.41 1.10 -5.23
C ASP A 6 -5.09 1.41 -3.77
N ASP A 7 -4.00 2.14 -3.57
CA ASP A 7 -3.42 2.43 -2.26
C ASP A 7 -3.81 3.81 -1.71
N GLY A 8 -5.07 4.20 -1.93
CA GLY A 8 -5.65 5.42 -1.38
C GLY A 8 -5.49 5.56 0.14
N SER A 9 -5.45 6.81 0.60
CA SER A 9 -5.09 7.16 1.98
C SER A 9 -6.04 6.65 3.06
N THR A 10 -7.30 6.37 2.75
CA THR A 10 -8.28 5.83 3.71
C THR A 10 -8.27 4.30 3.73
N THR A 11 -8.30 3.68 2.55
CA THR A 11 -8.46 2.23 2.40
C THR A 11 -7.66 1.78 1.20
N ILE A 12 -6.87 0.74 1.41
CA ILE A 12 -6.13 0.02 0.38
C ILE A 12 -7.03 -1.06 -0.20
N LYS A 13 -7.10 -1.16 -1.53
CA LYS A 13 -7.85 -2.20 -2.23
C LYS A 13 -6.90 -2.99 -3.10
N LEU A 14 -6.91 -4.30 -2.93
CA LEU A 14 -6.12 -5.23 -3.70
C LEU A 14 -6.99 -6.02 -4.66
N ALA A 15 -6.45 -6.30 -5.83
CA ALA A 15 -6.97 -7.29 -6.76
C ALA A 15 -5.83 -8.11 -7.35
N TRP A 16 -6.06 -9.41 -7.52
CA TRP A 16 -5.11 -10.31 -8.17
C TRP A 16 -5.84 -11.45 -8.87
N ASN A 17 -5.17 -12.10 -9.81
CA ASN A 17 -5.68 -13.28 -10.47
C ASN A 17 -5.12 -14.54 -9.78
N ASP A 18 -6.01 -15.40 -9.31
CA ASP A 18 -5.68 -16.72 -8.78
C ASP A 18 -6.36 -17.77 -9.67
N ASN A 19 -5.58 -18.42 -10.54
CA ASN A 19 -6.03 -19.50 -11.43
C ASN A 19 -7.28 -19.15 -12.27
N GLY A 20 -7.32 -17.94 -12.82
CA GLY A 20 -8.43 -17.44 -13.65
C GLY A 20 -9.55 -16.76 -12.85
N LYS A 21 -9.47 -16.79 -11.52
CA LYS A 21 -10.43 -16.10 -10.64
C LYS A 21 -9.85 -14.78 -10.15
N ILE A 22 -10.61 -13.70 -10.30
CA ILE A 22 -10.24 -12.41 -9.73
C ILE A 22 -10.57 -12.42 -8.23
N CYS A 23 -9.54 -12.33 -7.41
CA CYS A 23 -9.62 -12.18 -5.97
C CYS A 23 -9.45 -10.71 -5.58
N LYS A 24 -10.08 -10.30 -4.46
CA LYS A 24 -10.10 -8.91 -3.99
C LYS A 24 -9.95 -8.86 -2.47
N SER A 25 -9.27 -7.84 -1.95
CA SER A 25 -9.18 -7.58 -0.51
C SER A 25 -9.24 -6.08 -0.22
N LEU A 26 -9.71 -5.71 0.97
CA LEU A 26 -9.78 -4.35 1.47
C LEU A 26 -9.05 -4.27 2.82
N SER A 27 -8.23 -3.24 3.00
CA SER A 27 -7.56 -2.98 4.27
C SER A 27 -7.65 -1.51 4.62
N GLN A 28 -8.12 -1.21 5.83
CA GLN A 28 -8.14 0.18 6.33
C GLN A 28 -6.72 0.67 6.59
N ASN A 29 -6.50 1.97 6.44
CA ASN A 29 -5.25 2.61 6.81
C ASN A 29 -5.36 3.22 8.22
N SER A 30 -4.75 2.56 9.20
CA SER A 30 -4.81 3.00 10.60
C SER A 30 -3.54 2.62 11.36
N PHE A 31 -2.47 3.37 11.12
CA PHE A 31 -1.19 3.17 11.79
C PHE A 31 -0.94 4.23 12.84
N ARG A 32 -0.24 3.86 13.91
CA ARG A 32 0.32 4.80 14.89
C ARG A 32 1.80 4.55 15.11
N HIS A 33 2.49 5.56 15.61
CA HIS A 33 3.89 5.43 16.04
C HIS A 33 4.03 4.55 17.28
N GLY A 34 5.18 3.89 17.38
CA GLY A 34 5.50 2.96 18.45
C GLY A 34 4.94 1.57 18.20
N TRP A 35 5.43 0.62 18.98
CA TRP A 35 4.88 -0.74 19.06
C TRP A 35 3.82 -0.82 20.14
N LYS A 36 2.85 -1.72 19.98
CA LYS A 36 1.98 -2.14 21.08
C LYS A 36 2.38 -3.51 21.59
N VAL A 37 2.10 -3.75 22.87
CA VAL A 37 2.25 -5.07 23.48
C VAL A 37 1.33 -6.05 22.74
N ASP A 38 1.84 -7.24 22.42
CA ASP A 38 1.00 -8.33 21.92
C ASP A 38 -0.15 -8.54 22.91
N GLY A 39 -1.38 -8.27 22.48
CA GLY A 39 -2.54 -8.39 23.35
C GLY A 39 -2.75 -9.83 23.83
N LEU A 40 -3.32 -10.00 25.01
CA LEU A 40 -3.85 -11.29 25.47
C LEU A 40 -5.14 -11.59 24.69
N GLY A 41 -5.01 -12.14 23.49
CA GLY A 41 -6.15 -12.47 22.61
C GLY A 41 -5.74 -13.19 21.32
N ILE A 42 -6.74 -13.64 20.55
CA ILE A 42 -6.55 -14.40 19.29
C ILE A 42 -6.06 -13.50 18.13
N ARG A 43 -6.27 -12.18 18.22
CA ARG A 43 -5.89 -11.24 17.16
C ARG A 43 -4.39 -10.98 17.15
N GLN A 44 -3.75 -11.35 16.04
CA GLN A 44 -2.35 -11.05 15.77
C GLN A 44 -2.09 -9.53 15.85
N THR A 45 -1.00 -9.15 16.52
CA THR A 45 -0.51 -7.78 16.55
C THR A 45 0.50 -7.58 15.43
N PHE A 46 0.35 -6.49 14.68
CA PHE A 46 1.24 -6.16 13.57
C PHE A 46 2.12 -4.97 13.97
N ASN A 47 3.29 -5.29 14.50
CA ASN A 47 4.34 -4.34 14.88
C ASN A 47 5.40 -4.30 13.78
N TYR A 48 5.54 -3.16 13.11
CA TYR A 48 6.46 -2.96 12.00
C TYR A 48 7.67 -2.13 12.40
N GLU A 49 8.80 -2.40 11.77
CA GLU A 49 10.01 -1.58 11.84
C GLU A 49 10.43 -1.16 10.42
N LEU A 50 10.72 0.14 10.26
CA LEU A 50 11.16 0.75 9.01
C LEU A 50 12.17 1.86 9.36
N ASP A 51 13.39 1.75 8.83
CA ASP A 51 14.48 2.70 9.07
C ASP A 51 14.68 3.06 10.56
N GLY A 52 14.63 2.03 11.42
CA GLY A 52 14.77 2.17 12.88
C GLY A 52 13.56 2.79 13.59
N LYS A 53 12.53 3.22 12.85
CA LYS A 53 11.26 3.70 13.41
C LYS A 53 10.30 2.54 13.60
N LYS A 54 9.45 2.66 14.62
CA LYS A 54 8.48 1.64 15.03
C LYS A 54 7.05 2.11 14.76
N TYR A 55 6.24 1.21 14.22
CA TYR A 55 4.83 1.46 13.90
C TYR A 55 3.98 0.26 14.28
N THR A 56 2.69 0.51 14.52
CA THR A 56 1.71 -0.54 14.74
C THR A 56 0.45 -0.26 13.95
N TYR A 57 -0.15 -1.30 13.39
CA TYR A 57 -1.53 -1.26 12.93
C TYR A 57 -2.54 -1.30 14.09
N ASP A 58 -3.49 -0.36 14.09
CA ASP A 58 -4.47 -0.18 15.16
C ASP A 58 -5.77 0.50 14.67
N GLU A 59 -6.78 -0.28 14.28
CA GLU A 59 -8.06 0.22 13.71
C GLU A 59 -8.87 1.11 14.66
N VAL A 60 -8.70 0.96 15.97
CA VAL A 60 -9.52 1.65 16.98
C VAL A 60 -8.78 2.80 17.67
N SER A 61 -7.55 3.09 17.24
CA SER A 61 -6.73 4.11 17.88
C SER A 61 -7.12 5.52 17.45
N ASN A 62 -7.31 6.40 18.43
CA ASN A 62 -7.40 7.85 18.20
C ASN A 62 -6.03 8.50 17.92
N GLN A 63 -4.94 7.74 17.98
CA GLN A 63 -3.58 8.18 17.66
C GLN A 63 -3.16 7.80 16.23
N SER A 64 -4.13 7.43 15.38
CA SER A 64 -3.86 7.12 13.98
C SER A 64 -3.21 8.31 13.29
N ILE A 65 -2.13 8.06 12.56
CA ILE A 65 -1.45 9.07 11.75
C ILE A 65 -2.45 9.55 10.68
N LEU A 66 -2.62 10.88 10.57
CA LEU A 66 -3.50 11.48 9.58
C LEU A 66 -2.96 11.20 8.18
N THR A 67 -3.78 10.65 7.29
CA THR A 67 -3.33 10.24 5.94
C THR A 67 -4.06 10.96 4.81
N THR A 68 -5.10 11.76 5.11
CA THR A 68 -5.91 12.48 4.11
C THR A 68 -5.20 13.74 3.60
N HIS A 69 -4.00 13.56 3.07
CA HIS A 69 -3.17 14.60 2.48
C HIS A 69 -2.32 14.00 1.34
N ILE A 70 -1.89 14.82 0.39
CA ILE A 70 -1.28 14.34 -0.85
C ILE A 70 0.07 13.65 -0.63
N GLU A 71 0.88 14.17 0.30
CA GLU A 71 2.20 13.62 0.62
C GLU A 71 2.16 12.18 1.13
N TYR A 72 1.02 11.71 1.66
CA TYR A 72 0.85 10.35 2.16
C TYR A 72 1.41 9.31 1.20
N GLN A 73 1.23 9.51 -0.11
CA GLN A 73 1.65 8.60 -1.18
C GLN A 73 3.15 8.28 -1.17
N TYR A 74 3.96 9.14 -0.55
CA TYR A 74 5.42 9.02 -0.47
C TYR A 74 5.91 8.75 0.96
N THR A 75 5.01 8.49 1.91
CA THR A 75 5.35 8.31 3.33
C THR A 75 5.62 6.86 3.72
N ASP A 76 6.29 6.71 4.86
CA ASP A 76 6.42 5.46 5.61
C ASP A 76 5.06 4.75 5.80
N VAL A 77 3.98 5.51 6.07
CA VAL A 77 2.66 4.94 6.34
C VAL A 77 2.04 4.31 5.10
N ASN A 78 2.29 4.86 3.90
CA ASN A 78 1.81 4.24 2.66
C ASN A 78 2.48 2.87 2.43
N LEU A 79 3.80 2.78 2.59
CA LEU A 79 4.52 1.51 2.49
C LEU A 79 3.98 0.47 3.50
N LEU A 80 3.81 0.88 4.76
CA LEU A 80 3.24 0.03 5.80
C LEU A 80 1.82 -0.45 5.46
N ALA A 81 0.97 0.44 4.95
CA ALA A 81 -0.39 0.12 4.58
C ALA A 81 -0.47 -0.88 3.42
N VAL A 82 0.39 -0.74 2.40
CA VAL A 82 0.48 -1.69 1.29
C VAL A 82 0.89 -3.08 1.79
N HIS A 83 1.96 -3.18 2.59
CA HIS A 83 2.38 -4.47 3.13
C HIS A 83 1.34 -5.09 4.07
N HIS A 84 0.68 -4.28 4.88
CA HIS A 84 -0.38 -4.77 5.75
C HIS A 84 -1.59 -5.26 4.95
N ALA A 85 -1.96 -4.58 3.87
CA ALA A 85 -3.01 -5.05 2.97
C ALA A 85 -2.65 -6.39 2.31
N LEU A 86 -1.39 -6.57 1.89
CA LEU A 86 -0.90 -7.83 1.33
C LEU A 86 -0.99 -8.96 2.37
N LEU A 87 -0.59 -8.71 3.62
CA LEU A 87 -0.71 -9.68 4.72
C LEU A 87 -2.18 -10.02 5.03
N ASN A 88 -3.07 -9.02 5.02
CA ASN A 88 -4.50 -9.21 5.24
C ASN A 88 -5.24 -9.82 4.03
N SER A 89 -4.58 -9.97 2.87
CA SER A 89 -5.19 -10.57 1.68
C SER A 89 -5.41 -12.08 1.79
N GLY A 90 -4.75 -12.74 2.75
CA GLY A 90 -4.74 -14.19 2.90
C GLY A 90 -3.68 -14.89 2.03
N LEU A 91 -2.96 -14.16 1.18
CA LEU A 91 -1.78 -14.68 0.48
C LEU A 91 -0.63 -14.93 1.47
N ALA A 92 0.12 -16.01 1.25
CA ALA A 92 1.38 -16.21 1.96
C ALA A 92 2.43 -15.20 1.45
N PRO A 93 3.26 -14.64 2.35
CA PRO A 93 4.40 -13.79 1.97
C PRO A 93 5.26 -14.44 0.89
N GLN A 94 5.44 -13.73 -0.22
CA GLN A 94 6.15 -14.19 -1.41
C GLN A 94 6.61 -12.99 -2.25
N PRO A 95 7.44 -13.20 -3.28
CA PRO A 95 7.76 -12.17 -4.25
C PRO A 95 6.54 -11.70 -5.06
N VAL A 96 6.36 -10.38 -5.13
CA VAL A 96 5.25 -9.73 -5.83
C VAL A 96 5.72 -8.59 -6.72
N SER A 97 5.02 -8.43 -7.85
CA SER A 97 5.06 -7.25 -8.70
C SER A 97 3.77 -6.47 -8.46
N LEU A 98 3.90 -5.21 -8.06
CA LEU A 98 2.77 -4.34 -7.74
C LEU A 98 2.47 -3.39 -8.89
N THR A 99 1.20 -3.20 -9.20
CA THR A 99 0.74 -2.03 -9.93
C THR A 99 -0.06 -1.15 -8.96
N VAL A 100 0.49 0.01 -8.61
CA VAL A 100 -0.08 0.94 -7.63
C VAL A 100 -0.65 2.19 -8.29
N THR A 101 -1.23 3.08 -7.49
CA THR A 101 -1.86 4.30 -7.99
C THR A 101 -1.21 5.58 -7.46
N LEU A 102 -1.31 6.66 -8.24
CA LEU A 102 -1.10 8.03 -7.78
C LEU A 102 -2.31 8.90 -8.13
N PRO A 103 -2.69 9.86 -7.27
CA PRO A 103 -3.68 10.87 -7.61
C PRO A 103 -3.35 11.53 -8.96
N ILE A 104 -4.37 11.90 -9.74
CA ILE A 104 -4.17 12.47 -11.09
C ILE A 104 -3.21 13.67 -11.06
N SER A 105 -3.35 14.55 -10.07
CA SER A 105 -2.50 15.74 -9.90
C SER A 105 -1.05 15.43 -9.53
N GLU A 106 -0.78 14.23 -9.01
CA GLU A 106 0.56 13.76 -8.69
C GLU A 106 1.19 13.01 -9.85
N PHE A 107 0.37 12.25 -10.61
CA PHE A 107 0.82 11.49 -11.76
C PHE A 107 1.08 12.37 -12.99
N TYR A 108 0.32 13.45 -13.17
CA TYR A 108 0.49 14.40 -14.27
C TYR A 108 0.95 15.77 -13.78
N THR A 109 1.81 16.43 -14.56
CA THR A 109 2.16 17.84 -14.37
C THR A 109 0.99 18.75 -14.78
N LYS A 110 1.11 20.06 -14.51
CA LYS A 110 0.12 21.07 -14.92
C LYS A 110 -0.06 21.15 -16.43
N GLU A 111 0.96 20.72 -17.19
CA GLU A 111 1.00 20.66 -18.66
C GLU A 111 0.49 19.31 -19.19
N CYS A 112 -0.17 18.50 -18.35
CA CYS A 112 -0.73 17.19 -18.69
C CYS A 112 0.31 16.18 -19.18
N GLN A 113 1.58 16.32 -18.77
CA GLN A 113 2.64 15.34 -19.04
C GLN A 113 2.85 14.43 -17.83
N LYS A 114 3.41 13.24 -18.01
CA LYS A 114 3.75 12.36 -16.88
C LYS A 114 4.76 13.05 -15.97
N ASN A 115 4.49 13.04 -14.67
CA ASN A 115 5.42 13.52 -13.66
C ASN A 115 6.35 12.37 -13.23
N GLU A 116 7.38 12.12 -14.04
CA GLU A 116 8.34 11.02 -13.83
C GLU A 116 9.04 11.12 -12.46
N LEU A 117 9.24 12.33 -11.94
CA LEU A 117 9.85 12.52 -10.62
C LEU A 117 8.95 11.97 -9.50
N ASN A 118 7.65 12.29 -9.52
CA ASN A 118 6.70 11.79 -8.53
C ASN A 118 6.48 10.28 -8.66
N ILE A 119 6.39 9.78 -9.89
CA ILE A 119 6.28 8.35 -10.18
C ILE A 119 7.49 7.61 -9.60
N GLN A 120 8.71 8.12 -9.83
CA GLN A 120 9.92 7.51 -9.32
C GLN A 120 9.97 7.56 -7.78
N ARG A 121 9.60 8.70 -7.16
CA ARG A 121 9.50 8.81 -5.68
C ARG A 121 8.54 7.78 -5.08
N LYS A 122 7.42 7.52 -5.77
CA LYS A 122 6.44 6.51 -5.36
C LYS A 122 7.02 5.10 -5.40
N ILE A 123 7.70 4.76 -6.50
CA ILE A 123 8.38 3.47 -6.69
C ILE A 123 9.43 3.28 -5.61
N GLU A 124 10.30 4.26 -5.40
CA GLU A 124 11.36 4.22 -4.40
C GLU A 124 10.79 4.03 -2.99
N ASN A 125 9.69 4.70 -2.63
CA ASN A 125 9.06 4.50 -1.33
C ASN A 125 8.60 3.06 -1.12
N LEU A 126 7.96 2.44 -2.13
CA LEU A 126 7.41 1.09 -2.03
C LEU A 126 8.48 -0.02 -2.11
N MET A 127 9.64 0.27 -2.68
CA MET A 127 10.76 -0.66 -2.77
C MET A 127 11.63 -0.70 -1.51
N ARG A 128 11.34 0.13 -0.49
CA ARG A 128 12.11 0.18 0.76
C ARG A 128 11.94 -1.10 1.59
N PRO A 129 12.99 -1.56 2.26
CA PRO A 129 12.91 -2.73 3.13
C PRO A 129 12.11 -2.41 4.41
N ILE A 130 11.22 -3.32 4.81
CA ILE A 130 10.49 -3.25 6.08
C ILE A 130 10.64 -4.56 6.85
N ARG A 131 10.33 -4.55 8.15
CA ARG A 131 10.28 -5.76 8.98
C ARG A 131 8.97 -5.84 9.74
N LEU A 132 8.47 -7.05 9.92
CA LEU A 132 7.37 -7.38 10.82
C LEU A 132 7.93 -8.14 12.02
N ASN A 133 7.59 -7.71 13.23
CA ASN A 133 7.98 -8.43 14.43
C ASN A 133 7.28 -9.81 14.47
N LYS A 134 8.06 -10.88 14.64
CA LYS A 134 7.58 -12.27 14.70
C LYS A 134 6.73 -12.69 13.49
N GLY A 135 7.08 -12.23 12.29
CA GLY A 135 6.43 -12.65 11.06
C GLY A 135 7.20 -12.22 9.82
N ASP A 136 6.78 -12.77 8.68
CA ASP A 136 7.37 -12.44 7.38
C ASP A 136 6.58 -11.33 6.68
N VAL A 137 7.26 -10.61 5.80
CA VAL A 137 6.66 -9.62 4.90
C VAL A 137 6.82 -10.06 3.46
N PHE A 138 5.96 -9.55 2.58
CA PHE A 138 6.12 -9.73 1.14
C PHE A 138 7.41 -9.09 0.64
N THR A 139 7.99 -9.65 -0.43
CA THR A 139 9.12 -9.02 -1.15
C THR A 139 8.56 -8.34 -2.40
N ILE A 140 8.64 -7.01 -2.45
CA ILE A 140 8.22 -6.26 -3.63
C ILE A 140 9.41 -6.21 -4.60
N GLU A 141 9.29 -6.86 -5.75
CA GLU A 141 10.36 -6.94 -6.76
C GLU A 141 10.22 -5.89 -7.85
N HIS A 142 8.98 -5.51 -8.17
CA HIS A 142 8.66 -4.54 -9.22
C HIS A 142 7.48 -3.68 -8.80
N VAL A 143 7.51 -2.40 -9.17
CA VAL A 143 6.42 -1.46 -8.95
C VAL A 143 6.16 -0.70 -10.23
N ASP A 144 4.95 -0.86 -10.76
CA ASP A 144 4.36 -0.02 -11.80
C ASP A 144 3.40 0.98 -11.16
N VAL A 145 3.29 2.18 -11.74
CA VAL A 145 2.39 3.23 -11.24
C VAL A 145 1.40 3.62 -12.32
N MET A 146 0.12 3.65 -11.98
CA MET A 146 -0.96 4.16 -12.82
C MET A 146 -1.60 5.42 -12.22
N PRO A 147 -2.12 6.34 -13.04
CA PRO A 147 -2.94 7.43 -12.53
C PRO A 147 -4.26 6.88 -11.98
N GLU A 148 -4.74 7.43 -10.86
CA GLU A 148 -6.08 7.17 -10.37
C GLU A 148 -7.15 7.55 -11.41
N SER A 149 -8.34 6.94 -11.29
CA SER A 149 -9.52 7.15 -12.15
C SER A 149 -9.41 6.65 -13.60
N LEU A 150 -8.32 6.93 -14.32
CA LEU A 150 -8.22 6.60 -15.75
C LEU A 150 -8.36 5.09 -16.05
N PRO A 151 -7.72 4.16 -15.31
CA PRO A 151 -7.93 2.73 -15.51
C PRO A 151 -9.39 2.30 -15.37
N ALA A 152 -10.19 2.98 -14.54
CA ALA A 152 -11.59 2.64 -14.31
C ALA A 152 -12.50 2.96 -15.52
N VAL A 153 -12.07 3.88 -16.40
CA VAL A 153 -12.82 4.28 -17.60
C VAL A 153 -12.18 3.79 -18.90
N PHE A 154 -11.04 3.10 -18.83
CA PHE A 154 -10.25 2.71 -19.99
C PHE A 154 -11.05 1.95 -21.06
N SER A 155 -11.92 1.02 -20.65
CA SER A 155 -12.79 0.25 -21.56
C SER A 155 -13.78 1.10 -22.37
N ARG A 156 -14.04 2.35 -21.94
CA ARG A 156 -14.87 3.31 -22.68
C ARG A 156 -14.04 4.27 -23.55
N LEU A 157 -12.73 4.37 -23.30
CA LEU A 157 -11.81 5.26 -24.02
C LEU A 157 -11.15 4.57 -25.20
N VAL A 158 -10.91 3.26 -25.11
CA VAL A 158 -10.40 2.45 -26.20
C VAL A 158 -11.57 1.91 -27.00
N VAL A 159 -12.04 2.73 -27.94
CA VAL A 159 -13.04 2.38 -28.98
C VAL A 159 -12.31 2.13 -30.29
#